data_AF-A0A2S9RNQ1-F1
#
_entry.id   AF-A0A2S9RNQ1-F1
#
_cell.length_a   1.000
_cell.length_b   1.000
_cell.length_c   1.000
_cell.angle_alpha   90.00
_cell.angle_beta   90.00
_cell.angle_gamma   90.00
#
_symmetry.space_group_name_H-M   'P 1'
#
loop_
_entity.id
_entity.type
_entity.pdbx_description
1 polymer ?
#
loop_
_entity_poly.entity_id
_entity_poly.type
_entity_poly.pdbx_seq_one_letter_code
_entity_poly.pdbx_strand_id
1 'polypeptide(L)'
;MKKVLLISYSQTGQLTNLAENFLSPLRNHSGIFVEHCQLQPETAYGFPWRFLSFFNTFPETVHLKPAPIIPPKLQHEMYDVIIIAYTVWFLSPNQPITAFLQSEQAKLILKDTPVITLIGCRNMWLQAQEKMKGLLKQCEAKLIGNIVKIDQCNDWVSFITTPVWLLTGKKKIKGFQSAGIAESEIQDTQRFGLQLLKYFNDNYPLDRTIFQGMGAVKIDEKLMMSEKVGTRSFHIWGKLLLKCGKISPSFRKMMLCGYIVFLIAMILTVVPISAVIKRLFKPLLQKTLDEQKRYFAQPSGE
;
A
#
# COMPACT_ATOMS: atom_id res chain seq x y z
N MET A 1 11.87 9.55 -26.95
CA MET A 1 12.13 9.67 -25.50
C MET A 1 10.94 9.07 -24.76
N LYS A 2 11.17 8.12 -23.85
CA LYS A 2 10.11 7.47 -23.06
C LYS A 2 9.74 8.36 -21.88
N LYS A 3 8.47 8.43 -21.51
CA LYS A 3 7.97 9.26 -20.40
C LYS A 3 7.47 8.37 -19.27
N VAL A 4 8.04 8.54 -18.09
CA VAL A 4 7.74 7.77 -16.89
C VAL A 4 7.19 8.73 -15.83
N LEU A 5 6.01 8.44 -15.29
CA LEU A 5 5.43 9.22 -14.19
C LEU A 5 5.46 8.40 -12.90
N LEU A 6 6.04 8.93 -11.84
CA LEU A 6 5.88 8.44 -10.48
C LEU A 6 4.85 9.29 -9.75
N ILE A 7 3.72 8.69 -9.37
CA ILE A 7 2.77 9.25 -8.40
C ILE A 7 3.09 8.65 -7.03
N SER A 8 3.27 9.49 -6.01
CA SER A 8 3.57 8.98 -4.66
C SER A 8 3.02 9.85 -3.54
N TYR A 9 2.81 9.24 -2.38
CA TYR A 9 2.57 9.96 -1.13
C TYR A 9 3.28 9.26 0.04
N SER A 10 4.15 9.98 0.74
CA SER A 10 4.98 9.46 1.83
C SER A 10 4.94 10.41 3.03
N GLN A 11 4.63 9.89 4.21
CA GLN A 11 4.64 10.68 5.45
C GLN A 11 6.03 10.75 6.09
N THR A 12 6.79 9.66 6.01
CA THR A 12 8.06 9.48 6.74
C THR A 12 9.29 9.60 5.84
N GLY A 13 9.09 9.74 4.53
CA GLY A 13 10.16 9.68 3.52
C GLY A 13 10.57 8.27 3.12
N GLN A 14 10.22 7.22 3.89
CA GLN A 14 10.64 5.85 3.58
C GLN A 14 10.13 5.35 2.20
N LEU A 15 8.86 5.61 1.87
CA LEU A 15 8.32 5.25 0.56
C LEU A 15 8.96 6.08 -0.56
N THR A 16 9.30 7.34 -0.28
CA THR A 16 10.03 8.19 -1.22
C THR A 16 11.36 7.55 -1.55
N ASN A 17 12.18 7.22 -0.55
CA ASN A 17 13.48 6.55 -0.77
C ASN A 17 13.36 5.26 -1.57
N LEU A 18 12.32 4.47 -1.29
CA LEU A 18 12.03 3.24 -2.01
C LEU A 18 11.71 3.47 -3.49
N ALA A 19 10.89 4.47 -3.79
CA ALA A 19 10.55 4.85 -5.17
C ALA A 19 11.74 5.50 -5.90
N GLU A 20 12.56 6.26 -5.20
CA GLU A 20 13.78 6.88 -5.72
C GLU A 20 14.82 5.81 -6.14
N ASN A 21 15.01 4.76 -5.33
CA ASN A 21 15.88 3.64 -5.69
C ASN A 21 15.36 2.88 -6.93
N PHE A 22 14.05 2.70 -7.04
CA PHE A 22 13.43 2.14 -8.24
C PHE A 22 13.68 3.01 -9.49
N LEU A 23 13.57 4.34 -9.36
CA LEU A 23 13.73 5.27 -10.48
C LEU A 23 15.20 5.56 -10.85
N SER A 24 16.15 5.31 -9.94
CA SER A 24 17.56 5.66 -10.12
C SER A 24 18.15 5.21 -11.47
N PRO A 25 17.96 3.95 -11.93
CA PRO A 25 18.45 3.51 -13.25
C PRO A 25 17.82 4.26 -14.42
N LEU A 26 16.55 4.64 -14.31
CA LEU A 26 15.81 5.30 -15.38
C LEU A 26 16.24 6.77 -15.54
N ARG A 27 16.49 7.47 -14.43
CA ARG A 27 16.93 8.88 -14.44
C ARG A 27 18.33 9.07 -15.03
N ASN A 28 19.18 8.05 -14.90
CA ASN A 28 20.54 8.09 -15.45
C ASN A 28 20.56 7.79 -16.96
N HIS A 29 19.41 7.51 -17.58
CA HIS A 29 19.32 7.16 -18.99
C HIS A 29 18.81 8.34 -19.84
N SER A 30 19.61 8.79 -20.80
CA SER A 30 19.30 9.97 -21.64
C SER A 30 18.03 9.83 -22.49
N GLY A 31 17.60 8.61 -22.78
CA GLY A 31 16.38 8.33 -23.55
C GLY A 31 15.07 8.37 -22.76
N ILE A 32 15.12 8.61 -21.44
CA ILE A 32 13.96 8.52 -20.54
C ILE A 32 13.77 9.83 -19.80
N PHE A 33 12.56 10.36 -19.86
CA PHE A 33 12.09 11.45 -19.02
C PHE A 33 11.34 10.87 -17.82
N VAL A 34 11.76 11.25 -16.62
CA VAL A 34 11.15 10.80 -15.36
C VAL A 34 10.54 12.01 -14.65
N GLU A 35 9.23 11.99 -14.50
CA GLU A 35 8.50 12.96 -13.70
C GLU A 35 8.10 12.33 -12.36
N HIS A 36 8.32 13.07 -11.27
CA HIS A 36 7.88 12.65 -9.95
C HIS A 36 6.86 13.63 -9.39
N CYS A 37 5.62 13.18 -9.31
CA CYS A 37 4.53 13.88 -8.67
C CYS A 37 4.32 13.35 -7.24
N GLN A 38 4.75 14.15 -6.26
CA GLN A 38 4.42 13.89 -4.86
C GLN A 38 3.10 14.56 -4.51
N LEU A 39 2.08 13.76 -4.21
CA LEU A 39 0.75 14.25 -3.89
C LEU A 39 0.75 15.04 -2.58
N GLN A 40 -0.07 16.08 -2.54
CA GLN A 40 -0.21 16.96 -1.38
C GLN A 40 -1.67 16.97 -0.92
N PRO A 41 -1.98 16.43 0.28
CA PRO A 41 -3.28 16.62 0.91
C PRO A 41 -3.54 18.11 1.15
N GLU A 42 -4.79 18.58 0.98
CA GLU A 42 -5.14 19.96 1.37
C GLU A 42 -4.93 20.19 2.87
N THR A 43 -5.26 19.18 3.68
CA THR A 43 -4.91 19.12 5.10
C THR A 43 -3.87 18.04 5.33
N ALA A 44 -2.65 18.46 5.70
CA ALA A 44 -1.54 17.53 5.90
C ALA A 44 -1.82 16.50 7.01
N TYR A 45 -1.55 15.23 6.70
CA TYR A 45 -1.52 14.18 7.71
C TYR A 45 -0.19 14.23 8.47
N GLY A 46 -0.22 14.73 9.70
CA GLY A 46 0.97 14.93 10.52
C GLY A 46 1.72 13.63 10.85
N PHE A 47 3.04 13.76 11.02
CA PHE A 47 3.91 12.73 11.56
C PHE A 47 4.85 13.36 12.62
N PRO A 48 5.02 12.75 13.81
CA PRO A 48 4.30 11.58 14.30
C PRO A 48 2.81 11.86 14.52
N TRP A 49 2.02 10.81 14.43
CA TRP A 49 0.57 10.88 14.57
C TRP A 49 0.14 11.08 16.02
N ARG A 50 -0.86 11.95 16.22
CA ARG A 50 -1.65 11.93 17.46
C ARG A 50 -2.53 10.67 17.46
N PHE A 51 -2.55 9.94 18.58
CA PHE A 51 -3.21 8.63 18.70
C PHE A 51 -4.66 8.62 18.18
N LEU A 52 -5.51 9.52 18.69
CA LEU A 52 -6.90 9.59 18.25
C LEU A 52 -7.05 10.05 16.81
N SER A 53 -6.19 10.97 16.35
CA SER A 53 -6.22 11.43 14.95
C SER A 53 -5.89 10.30 13.98
N PHE A 54 -4.91 9.45 14.30
CA PHE A 54 -4.57 8.27 13.50
C PHE A 54 -5.77 7.36 13.31
N PHE A 55 -6.37 6.87 14.40
CA PHE A 55 -7.53 5.99 14.31
C PHE A 55 -8.75 6.69 13.69
N ASN A 56 -8.92 8.00 13.90
CA ASN A 56 -10.06 8.71 13.33
C ASN A 56 -10.01 8.79 11.80
N THR A 57 -8.86 8.55 11.14
CA THR A 57 -8.76 8.47 9.68
C THR A 57 -9.22 7.13 9.09
N PHE A 58 -9.33 6.08 9.91
CA PHE A 58 -9.64 4.74 9.41
C PHE A 58 -10.99 4.64 8.66
N PRO A 59 -12.11 5.26 9.13
CA PRO A 59 -13.41 5.06 8.51
C PRO A 59 -13.44 5.51 7.05
N GLU A 60 -12.93 6.70 6.77
CA GLU A 60 -12.78 7.28 5.43
C GLU A 60 -11.85 6.43 4.56
N THR A 61 -10.72 6.02 5.12
CA THR A 61 -9.70 5.21 4.42
C THR A 61 -10.28 3.87 3.94
N VAL A 62 -10.98 3.15 4.81
CA VAL A 62 -11.50 1.80 4.51
C VAL A 62 -12.65 1.84 3.50
N HIS A 63 -13.43 2.92 3.51
CA HIS A 63 -14.55 3.15 2.61
C HIS A 63 -14.18 3.90 1.34
N LEU A 64 -12.88 4.15 1.10
CA LEU A 64 -12.37 4.90 -0.05
C LEU A 64 -13.07 6.25 -0.22
N LYS A 65 -13.22 6.99 0.88
CA LYS A 65 -13.77 8.36 0.94
C LYS A 65 -12.67 9.33 1.37
N PRO A 66 -11.64 9.52 0.56
CA PRO A 66 -10.47 10.27 0.96
C PRO A 66 -10.79 11.76 1.16
N ALA A 67 -10.03 12.41 2.04
CA ALA A 67 -9.97 13.87 2.07
C ALA A 67 -9.39 14.43 0.75
N PRO A 68 -9.74 15.66 0.36
CA PRO A 68 -9.24 16.27 -0.87
C PRO A 68 -7.71 16.46 -0.86
N ILE A 69 -7.16 16.48 -2.07
CA ILE A 69 -5.75 16.77 -2.35
C ILE A 69 -5.67 18.02 -3.22
N ILE A 70 -4.55 18.73 -3.11
CA ILE A 70 -4.20 19.79 -4.05
C ILE A 70 -4.06 19.15 -5.43
N PRO A 71 -4.79 19.62 -6.46
CA PRO A 71 -4.73 19.04 -7.80
C PRO A 71 -3.28 19.01 -8.32
N PRO A 72 -2.76 17.83 -8.70
CA PRO A 72 -1.38 17.74 -9.13
C PRO A 72 -1.19 18.40 -10.50
N LYS A 73 -0.09 19.15 -10.65
CA LYS A 73 0.32 19.73 -11.92
C LYS A 73 1.28 18.75 -12.60
N LEU A 74 0.80 18.11 -13.66
CA LEU A 74 1.57 17.17 -14.46
C LEU A 74 2.12 17.87 -15.70
N GLN A 75 3.35 17.52 -16.11
CA GLN A 75 4.00 18.15 -17.26
C GLN A 75 3.53 17.57 -18.61
N HIS A 76 2.91 16.39 -18.58
CA HIS A 76 2.42 15.72 -19.78
C HIS A 76 1.02 15.13 -19.57
N GLU A 77 0.30 14.99 -20.66
CA GLU A 77 -1.02 14.36 -20.69
C GLU A 77 -0.93 12.84 -20.90
N MET A 78 0.19 12.35 -21.44
CA MET A 78 0.44 10.94 -21.73
C MET A 78 1.83 10.52 -21.26
N TYR A 79 1.91 9.30 -20.72
CA TYR A 79 3.13 8.66 -20.25
C TYR A 79 3.19 7.22 -20.79
N ASP A 80 4.40 6.72 -21.07
CA ASP A 80 4.60 5.33 -21.50
C ASP A 80 4.32 4.35 -20.35
N VAL A 81 4.58 4.76 -19.10
CA VAL A 81 4.27 3.98 -17.89
C VAL A 81 4.05 4.90 -16.69
N ILE A 82 3.11 4.51 -15.82
CA ILE A 82 2.84 5.21 -14.56
C ILE A 82 3.16 4.28 -13.38
N ILE A 83 4.03 4.73 -12.48
CA ILE A 83 4.33 4.06 -11.22
C ILE A 83 3.51 4.73 -10.12
N ILE A 84 2.75 3.93 -9.38
CA ILE A 84 1.98 4.39 -8.22
C ILE A 84 2.62 3.80 -6.97
N ALA A 85 3.39 4.63 -6.27
CA ALA A 85 3.99 4.26 -5.01
C ALA A 85 3.06 4.64 -3.86
N TYR A 86 2.71 3.68 -3.00
CA TYR A 86 1.82 3.94 -1.87
C TYR A 86 2.11 3.10 -0.63
N THR A 87 1.63 3.60 0.50
CA THR A 87 1.63 2.89 1.78
C THR A 87 0.23 2.39 2.12
N VAL A 88 0.16 1.33 2.92
CA VAL A 88 -1.11 0.73 3.33
C VAL A 88 -1.60 1.34 4.63
N TRP A 89 -2.80 1.90 4.61
CA TRP A 89 -3.51 2.43 5.79
C TRP A 89 -4.76 1.60 6.03
N PHE A 90 -4.86 0.96 7.20
CA PHE A 90 -6.03 0.15 7.60
C PHE A 90 -6.49 -0.81 6.48
N LEU A 91 -5.55 -1.58 5.93
CA LEU A 91 -5.78 -2.56 4.84
C LEU A 91 -6.35 -1.94 3.55
N SER A 92 -6.05 -0.66 3.30
CA SER A 92 -6.46 0.09 2.11
C SER A 92 -5.30 0.96 1.60
N PRO A 93 -5.30 1.39 0.32
CA PRO A 93 -4.37 2.42 -0.13
C PRO A 93 -4.52 3.68 0.72
N ASN A 94 -3.42 4.40 0.96
CA ASN A 94 -3.49 5.66 1.70
C ASN A 94 -4.43 6.67 1.01
N GLN A 95 -4.98 7.60 1.79
CA GLN A 95 -6.03 8.49 1.30
C GLN A 95 -5.58 9.39 0.14
N PRO A 96 -4.38 9.99 0.12
CA PRO A 96 -3.98 10.86 -0.99
C PRO A 96 -3.92 10.14 -2.33
N ILE A 97 -3.40 8.90 -2.35
CA ILE A 97 -3.39 8.07 -3.57
C ILE A 97 -4.81 7.71 -3.98
N THR A 98 -5.69 7.40 -3.02
CA THR A 98 -7.11 7.14 -3.29
C THR A 98 -7.79 8.38 -3.90
N ALA A 99 -7.53 9.57 -3.37
CA ALA A 99 -8.10 10.84 -3.87
C ALA A 99 -7.65 11.11 -5.30
N PHE A 100 -6.36 10.90 -5.58
CA PHE A 100 -5.83 11.02 -6.93
C PHE A 100 -6.54 10.04 -7.88
N LEU A 101 -6.60 8.75 -7.55
CA LEU A 101 -7.25 7.73 -8.40
C LEU A 101 -8.74 7.98 -8.66
N GLN A 102 -9.42 8.69 -7.76
CA GLN A 102 -10.83 9.06 -7.93
C GLN A 102 -11.03 10.38 -8.71
N SER A 103 -9.96 11.12 -9.01
CA SER A 103 -10.02 12.38 -9.75
C SER A 103 -10.22 12.17 -11.25
N GLU A 104 -10.80 13.18 -11.92
CA GLU A 104 -10.93 13.17 -13.39
C GLU A 104 -9.56 13.15 -14.09
N GLN A 105 -8.57 13.86 -13.54
CA GLN A 105 -7.21 13.86 -14.10
C GLN A 105 -6.60 12.46 -14.12
N ALA A 106 -6.79 11.67 -13.05
CA ALA A 106 -6.29 10.30 -13.01
C ALA A 106 -6.98 9.40 -14.04
N LYS A 107 -8.30 9.53 -14.21
CA LYS A 107 -9.03 8.79 -15.26
C LYS A 107 -8.49 9.07 -16.65
N LEU A 108 -8.15 10.32 -16.95
CA LEU A 108 -7.59 10.71 -18.25
C LEU A 108 -6.21 10.10 -18.49
N ILE A 109 -5.27 10.25 -17.54
CA ILE A 109 -3.89 9.82 -17.78
C ILE A 109 -3.67 8.30 -17.62
N LEU A 110 -4.51 7.63 -16.81
CA LEU A 110 -4.36 6.20 -16.53
C LEU A 110 -5.07 5.32 -17.56
N LYS A 111 -6.03 5.88 -18.31
CA LYS A 111 -6.79 5.13 -19.32
C LYS A 111 -5.85 4.48 -20.31
N ASP A 112 -5.95 3.16 -20.43
CA ASP A 112 -5.14 2.32 -21.31
C ASP A 112 -3.62 2.35 -21.08
N THR A 113 -3.16 3.05 -20.04
CA THR A 113 -1.74 3.24 -19.71
C THR A 113 -1.23 2.08 -18.85
N PRO A 114 -0.03 1.54 -19.12
CA PRO A 114 0.63 0.57 -18.24
C PRO A 114 0.92 1.16 -16.86
N VAL A 115 0.49 0.45 -15.81
CA VAL A 115 0.65 0.85 -14.41
C VAL A 115 1.46 -0.19 -13.63
N ILE A 116 2.43 0.30 -12.86
CA ILE A 116 3.18 -0.49 -11.88
C ILE A 116 2.83 0.03 -10.47
N THR A 117 2.38 -0.85 -9.58
CA THR A 117 2.21 -0.51 -8.16
C THR A 117 3.47 -0.82 -7.36
N LEU A 118 3.86 0.10 -6.49
CA LEU A 118 5.02 -0.03 -5.61
C LEU A 118 4.60 0.19 -4.16
N ILE A 119 4.50 -0.90 -3.40
CA ILE A 119 3.95 -0.89 -2.04
C ILE A 119 5.08 -0.93 -1.02
N GLY A 120 5.14 0.10 -0.18
CA GLY A 120 5.91 0.05 1.06
C GLY A 120 4.98 -0.18 2.23
N CYS A 121 5.12 -1.30 2.94
CA CYS A 121 4.24 -1.60 4.07
C CYS A 121 4.93 -2.43 5.14
N ARG A 122 4.19 -2.75 6.20
CA ARG A 122 4.68 -3.63 7.26
C ARG A 122 4.66 -5.10 6.82
N ASN A 123 3.48 -5.65 6.56
CA ASN A 123 3.29 -7.06 6.23
C ASN A 123 1.90 -7.33 5.61
N MET A 124 0.88 -6.55 5.99
CA MET A 124 -0.48 -6.69 5.47
C MET A 124 -0.77 -5.70 4.33
N TRP A 125 -0.86 -6.20 3.10
CA TRP A 125 -1.07 -5.39 1.90
C TRP A 125 -2.07 -5.97 0.91
N LEU A 126 -2.48 -7.23 1.09
CA LEU A 126 -3.25 -7.97 0.11
C LEU A 126 -4.59 -7.28 -0.15
N GLN A 127 -5.30 -6.92 0.91
CA GLN A 127 -6.61 -6.25 0.80
C GLN A 127 -6.49 -4.83 0.25
N ALA A 128 -5.38 -4.14 0.54
CA ALA A 128 -5.11 -2.83 -0.03
C ALA A 128 -4.88 -2.92 -1.54
N GLN A 129 -4.16 -3.94 -2.00
CA GLN A 129 -3.94 -4.19 -3.42
C GLN A 129 -5.24 -4.57 -4.14
N GLU A 130 -6.16 -5.32 -3.53
CA GLU A 130 -7.46 -5.60 -4.14
C GLU A 130 -8.28 -4.32 -4.35
N LYS A 131 -8.28 -3.42 -3.37
CA LYS A 131 -8.90 -2.09 -3.53
C LYS A 131 -8.19 -1.27 -4.61
N MET A 132 -6.86 -1.32 -4.67
CA MET A 132 -6.07 -0.67 -5.72
C MET A 132 -6.44 -1.19 -7.11
N LYS A 133 -6.52 -2.51 -7.31
CA LYS A 133 -6.99 -3.11 -8.56
C LYS A 133 -8.39 -2.62 -8.95
N GLY A 134 -9.29 -2.49 -7.97
CA GLY A 134 -10.62 -1.91 -8.19
C GLY A 134 -10.58 -0.45 -8.66
N LEU A 135 -9.78 0.39 -8.01
CA LEU A 135 -9.58 1.79 -8.38
C LEU A 135 -8.96 1.92 -9.78
N LEU A 136 -7.91 1.15 -10.07
CA LEU A 136 -7.27 1.13 -11.39
C LEU A 136 -8.22 0.67 -12.49
N LYS A 137 -9.08 -0.32 -12.21
CA LYS A 137 -10.11 -0.77 -13.15
C LYS A 137 -11.13 0.33 -13.46
N GLN A 138 -11.49 1.15 -12.47
CA GLN A 138 -12.39 2.30 -12.69
C GLN A 138 -11.76 3.38 -13.57
N CYS A 139 -10.43 3.47 -13.61
CA CYS A 139 -9.67 4.34 -14.50
C CYS A 139 -9.31 3.69 -15.84
N GLU A 140 -9.80 2.48 -16.14
CA GLU A 140 -9.43 1.71 -17.35
C GLU A 140 -7.90 1.47 -17.49
N ALA A 141 -7.18 1.43 -16.36
CA ALA A 141 -5.73 1.31 -16.34
C ALA A 141 -5.25 -0.14 -16.49
N LYS A 142 -4.06 -0.32 -17.09
CA LYS A 142 -3.45 -1.65 -17.30
C LYS A 142 -2.43 -1.94 -16.22
N LEU A 143 -2.85 -2.58 -15.12
CA LEU A 143 -1.92 -3.06 -14.09
C LEU A 143 -1.02 -4.17 -14.68
N ILE A 144 0.26 -3.85 -14.87
CA ILE A 144 1.28 -4.73 -15.45
C ILE A 144 2.27 -5.25 -14.40
N GLY A 145 2.44 -4.55 -13.28
CA GLY A 145 3.38 -4.93 -12.24
C GLY A 145 2.88 -4.55 -10.86
N ASN A 146 3.13 -5.41 -9.88
CA ASN A 146 3.02 -5.11 -8.46
C ASN A 146 4.31 -5.50 -7.74
N ILE A 147 4.94 -4.54 -7.08
CA ILE A 147 6.16 -4.73 -6.30
C ILE A 147 5.85 -4.37 -4.86
N VAL A 148 6.20 -5.25 -3.92
CA VAL A 148 5.89 -5.08 -2.51
C VAL A 148 7.14 -5.27 -1.67
N LYS A 149 7.46 -4.27 -0.87
CA LYS A 149 8.50 -4.32 0.15
C LYS A 149 7.87 -4.22 1.53
N ILE A 150 8.17 -5.21 2.35
CA ILE A 150 7.64 -5.37 3.70
C ILE A 150 8.73 -5.08 4.74
N ASP A 151 8.30 -4.64 5.92
CA ASP A 151 9.16 -4.61 7.10
C ASP A 151 9.48 -6.05 7.52
N GLN A 152 10.77 -6.38 7.64
CA GLN A 152 11.22 -7.72 7.97
C GLN A 152 11.21 -8.01 9.49
N CYS A 153 10.77 -7.07 10.33
CA CYS A 153 10.62 -7.33 11.76
C CYS A 153 9.65 -8.49 12.02
N ASN A 154 9.96 -9.33 13.01
CA ASN A 154 9.05 -10.39 13.48
C ASN A 154 7.65 -9.81 13.72
N ASP A 155 6.60 -10.49 13.24
CA ASP A 155 5.21 -10.00 13.27
C ASP A 155 4.79 -9.45 14.64
N TRP A 156 5.15 -10.12 15.73
CA TRP A 156 4.84 -9.67 17.09
C TRP A 156 5.61 -8.42 17.49
N VAL A 157 6.89 -8.35 17.14
CA VAL A 157 7.75 -7.18 17.40
C VAL A 157 7.24 -5.99 16.61
N SER A 158 6.96 -6.18 15.32
CA SER A 158 6.44 -5.13 14.44
C SER A 158 5.06 -4.63 14.88
N PHE A 159 4.28 -5.47 15.58
CA PHE A 159 2.99 -5.07 16.16
C PHE A 159 3.12 -4.03 17.27
N ILE A 160 4.27 -3.98 17.95
CA ILE A 160 4.57 -3.00 18.99
C ILE A 160 5.39 -1.84 18.41
N THR A 161 6.44 -2.14 17.63
CA THR A 161 7.36 -1.11 17.14
C THR A 161 6.72 -0.19 16.10
N THR A 162 5.80 -0.68 15.26
CA THR A 162 5.12 0.15 14.24
C THR A 162 4.21 1.22 14.86
N PRO A 163 3.28 0.90 15.78
CA PRO A 163 2.53 1.94 16.49
C PRO A 163 3.42 2.91 17.25
N VAL A 164 4.48 2.42 17.92
CA VAL A 164 5.41 3.31 18.61
C VAL A 164 6.09 4.26 17.63
N TRP A 165 6.56 3.79 16.47
CA TRP A 165 7.17 4.65 15.48
C TRP A 165 6.17 5.69 14.93
N LEU A 166 4.95 5.26 14.60
CA LEU A 166 3.91 6.16 14.08
C LEU A 166 3.50 7.22 15.11
N LEU A 167 3.43 6.88 16.40
CA LEU A 167 2.95 7.76 17.46
C LEU A 167 4.04 8.60 18.12
N THR A 168 5.29 8.14 18.09
CA THR A 168 6.41 8.80 18.79
C THR A 168 7.48 9.33 17.83
N GLY A 169 7.48 8.91 16.57
CA GLY A 169 8.53 9.21 15.59
C GLY A 169 9.82 8.42 15.78
N LYS A 170 9.95 7.63 16.86
CA LYS A 170 11.16 6.87 17.17
C LYS A 170 11.20 5.56 16.39
N LYS A 171 12.08 5.50 15.39
CA LYS A 171 12.28 4.31 14.54
C LYS A 171 12.93 3.14 15.28
N LYS A 172 13.72 3.42 16.32
CA LYS A 172 14.44 2.42 17.12
C LYS A 172 14.03 2.50 18.59
N ILE A 173 13.64 1.36 19.14
CA ILE A 173 13.38 1.17 20.57
C ILE A 173 14.53 0.30 21.12
N LYS A 174 15.08 0.62 22.30
CA LYS A 174 16.14 -0.19 22.92
C LYS A 174 15.66 -1.64 23.08
N GLY A 175 16.42 -2.60 22.54
CA GLY A 175 16.10 -4.04 22.60
C GLY A 175 15.29 -4.62 21.44
N PHE A 176 14.81 -3.79 20.49
CA PHE A 176 14.03 -4.25 19.32
C PHE A 176 14.70 -3.88 17.99
N GLN A 177 14.37 -4.62 16.92
CA GLN A 177 14.74 -4.26 15.55
C GLN A 177 14.12 -2.90 15.16
N SER A 178 14.81 -2.14 14.32
CA SER A 178 14.33 -0.85 13.83
C SER A 178 13.05 -1.04 13.01
N ALA A 179 12.02 -0.23 13.27
CA ALA A 179 10.75 -0.29 12.55
C ALA A 179 10.91 0.17 11.09
N GLY A 180 10.11 -0.42 10.21
CA GLY A 180 10.03 -0.09 8.79
C GLY A 180 10.95 -0.92 7.91
N ILE A 181 10.88 -0.67 6.60
CA ILE A 181 11.61 -1.44 5.58
C ILE A 181 13.13 -1.28 5.78
N ALA A 182 13.84 -2.41 5.74
CA ALA A 182 15.29 -2.47 5.83
C ALA A 182 15.96 -1.79 4.63
N GLU A 183 17.14 -1.19 4.83
CA GLU A 183 17.84 -0.47 3.76
C GLU A 183 18.19 -1.39 2.57
N SER A 184 18.55 -2.64 2.83
CA SER A 184 18.79 -3.64 1.78
C SER A 184 17.55 -3.91 0.92
N GLU A 185 16.35 -3.92 1.52
CA GLU A 185 15.08 -4.08 0.78
C GLU A 185 14.69 -2.81 0.01
N ILE A 186 15.09 -1.63 0.51
CA ILE A 186 14.95 -0.35 -0.21
C ILE A 186 15.87 -0.35 -1.43
N GLN A 187 17.13 -0.75 -1.28
CA GLN A 187 18.11 -0.83 -2.37
C GLN A 187 17.74 -1.91 -3.40
N ASP A 188 17.17 -3.04 -2.95
CA ASP A 188 16.73 -4.11 -3.84
C ASP A 188 15.70 -3.64 -4.87
N THR A 189 14.97 -2.53 -4.64
CA THR A 189 14.01 -2.04 -5.64
C THR A 189 14.67 -1.57 -6.94
N GLN A 190 15.96 -1.24 -6.90
CA GLN A 190 16.73 -0.82 -8.08
C GLN A 190 16.70 -1.88 -9.20
N ARG A 191 16.66 -3.17 -8.86
CA ARG A 191 16.64 -4.24 -9.88
C ARG A 191 15.37 -4.24 -10.73
N PHE A 192 14.23 -3.82 -10.17
CA PHE A 192 13.00 -3.67 -10.94
C PHE A 192 13.07 -2.45 -11.86
N GLY A 193 13.73 -1.37 -11.42
CA GLY A 193 14.06 -0.22 -12.26
C GLY A 193 14.95 -0.60 -13.45
N LEU A 194 15.99 -1.41 -13.22
CA LEU A 194 16.86 -1.97 -14.26
C LEU A 194 16.10 -2.84 -15.26
N GLN A 195 15.16 -3.66 -14.77
CA GLN A 195 14.31 -4.48 -15.63
C GLN A 195 13.40 -3.62 -16.52
N LEU A 196 12.78 -2.57 -15.97
CA LEU A 196 11.98 -1.63 -16.75
C LEU A 196 12.84 -0.90 -17.79
N LEU A 197 14.07 -0.50 -17.42
CA LEU A 197 15.02 0.09 -18.36
C LEU A 197 15.34 -0.86 -19.52
N LYS A 198 15.57 -2.14 -19.23
CA LYS A 198 15.79 -3.17 -20.25
C LYS A 198 14.62 -3.26 -21.23
N TYR A 199 13.38 -3.30 -20.72
CA TYR A 199 12.18 -3.32 -21.56
C TYR A 199 12.08 -2.09 -22.47
N PHE A 200 12.48 -0.92 -21.98
CA PHE A 200 12.52 0.28 -22.82
C PHE A 200 13.60 0.25 -23.88
N ASN A 201 14.80 -0.24 -23.56
CA ASN A 201 15.91 -0.30 -24.51
C ASN A 201 15.67 -1.33 -25.62
N ASP A 202 15.12 -2.48 -25.25
CA ASP A 202 14.84 -3.59 -26.18
C ASP A 202 13.49 -3.44 -26.89
N ASN A 203 12.74 -2.36 -26.59
CA ASN A 203 11.37 -2.11 -27.07
C ASN A 203 10.40 -3.28 -26.85
N TYR A 204 10.54 -3.97 -25.72
CA TYR A 204 9.60 -5.02 -25.33
C TYR A 204 8.24 -4.45 -24.94
N PRO A 205 7.15 -5.19 -25.19
CA PRO A 205 5.82 -4.78 -24.75
C PRO A 205 5.79 -4.70 -23.22
N LEU A 206 5.25 -3.59 -22.70
CA LEU A 206 5.00 -3.43 -21.28
C LEU A 206 3.71 -4.18 -20.90
N ASP A 207 3.87 -5.45 -20.51
CA ASP A 207 2.78 -6.32 -20.09
C ASP A 207 3.03 -6.94 -18.71
N ARG A 208 2.16 -7.88 -18.32
CA ARG A 208 2.17 -8.54 -17.01
C ARG A 208 3.38 -9.45 -16.77
N THR A 209 4.25 -9.65 -17.76
CA THR A 209 5.43 -10.52 -17.67
C THR A 209 6.68 -9.81 -17.16
N ILE A 210 6.66 -8.47 -17.13
CA ILE A 210 7.83 -7.63 -16.84
C ILE A 210 8.61 -8.04 -15.58
N PHE A 211 7.90 -8.42 -14.50
CA PHE A 211 8.50 -8.79 -13.21
C PHE A 211 8.32 -10.27 -12.83
N GLN A 212 7.90 -11.12 -13.77
CA GLN A 212 7.68 -12.54 -13.50
C GLN A 212 8.98 -13.25 -13.11
N GLY A 213 8.90 -14.08 -12.06
CA GLY A 213 10.04 -14.84 -11.53
C GLY A 213 11.09 -13.98 -10.84
N MET A 214 10.80 -12.70 -10.60
CA MET A 214 11.72 -11.79 -9.92
C MET A 214 11.45 -11.72 -8.41
N GLY A 215 10.46 -12.38 -7.80
CA GLY A 215 10.17 -12.16 -6.38
C GLY A 215 9.82 -10.72 -6.05
N ALA A 216 8.98 -10.12 -6.90
CA ALA A 216 8.45 -8.78 -6.69
C ALA A 216 7.48 -8.70 -5.51
N VAL A 217 6.86 -9.83 -5.15
CA VAL A 217 6.02 -9.94 -3.96
C VAL A 217 6.49 -11.10 -3.08
N LYS A 218 6.22 -10.99 -1.77
CA LYS A 218 6.35 -12.10 -0.82
C LYS A 218 5.03 -12.18 -0.06
N ILE A 219 4.34 -13.31 -0.13
CA ILE A 219 3.03 -13.46 0.49
C ILE A 219 3.17 -14.23 1.78
N ASP A 220 2.87 -13.58 2.90
CA ASP A 220 2.68 -14.28 4.16
C ASP A 220 1.28 -14.89 4.22
N GLU A 221 1.23 -16.21 3.97
CA GLU A 221 0.00 -16.97 4.04
C GLU A 221 -0.71 -16.82 5.38
N LYS A 222 0.01 -16.70 6.50
CA LYS A 222 -0.58 -16.62 7.86
C LYS A 222 -1.49 -15.41 8.00
N LEU A 223 -1.18 -14.32 7.29
CA LEU A 223 -1.91 -13.07 7.40
C LEU A 223 -3.12 -13.00 6.49
N MET A 224 -3.24 -13.85 5.47
CA MET A 224 -4.34 -13.82 4.49
C MET A 224 -5.74 -13.91 5.14
N MET A 225 -5.92 -14.83 6.08
CA MET A 225 -7.21 -15.00 6.78
C MET A 225 -7.44 -13.82 7.73
N SER A 226 -6.42 -13.42 8.49
CA SER A 226 -6.47 -12.32 9.43
C SER A 226 -6.79 -10.99 8.73
N GLU A 227 -6.23 -10.75 7.54
CA GLU A 227 -6.55 -9.59 6.71
C GLU A 227 -8.01 -9.59 6.25
N LYS A 228 -8.56 -10.72 5.80
CA LYS A 228 -9.98 -10.80 5.40
C LYS A 228 -10.92 -10.49 6.57
N VAL A 229 -10.66 -11.08 7.74
CA VAL A 229 -11.45 -10.82 8.96
C VAL A 229 -11.30 -9.37 9.39
N GLY A 230 -10.07 -8.84 9.40
CA GLY A 230 -9.75 -7.45 9.71
C GLY A 230 -10.49 -6.49 8.78
N THR A 231 -10.42 -6.70 7.46
CA THR A 231 -11.12 -5.87 6.47
C THR A 231 -12.62 -5.85 6.69
N ARG A 232 -13.24 -7.00 6.99
CA ARG A 232 -14.68 -7.05 7.28
C ARG A 232 -15.03 -6.26 8.54
N SER A 233 -14.25 -6.43 9.60
CA SER A 233 -14.38 -5.69 10.86
C SER A 233 -14.26 -4.17 10.62
N PHE A 234 -13.17 -3.75 9.98
CA PHE A 234 -12.93 -2.36 9.59
C PHE A 234 -14.09 -1.80 8.76
N HIS A 235 -14.64 -2.56 7.81
CA HIS A 235 -15.74 -2.08 6.98
C HIS A 235 -17.01 -1.82 7.79
N ILE A 236 -17.40 -2.75 8.68
CA ILE A 236 -18.59 -2.64 9.52
C ILE A 236 -18.45 -1.44 10.48
N TRP A 237 -17.37 -1.41 11.24
CA TRP A 237 -17.11 -0.33 12.21
C TRP A 237 -16.89 1.01 11.53
N GLY A 238 -16.22 1.04 10.38
CA GLY A 238 -16.04 2.24 9.59
C GLY A 238 -17.39 2.81 9.11
N LYS A 239 -18.31 1.94 8.66
CA LYS A 239 -19.65 2.37 8.24
C LYS A 239 -20.45 2.95 9.41
N LEU A 240 -20.35 2.33 10.58
CA LEU A 240 -20.97 2.82 11.82
C LEU A 240 -20.40 4.19 12.19
N LEU A 241 -19.08 4.34 12.24
CA LEU A 241 -18.43 5.60 12.61
C LEU A 241 -18.69 6.74 11.63
N LEU A 242 -18.77 6.45 10.33
CA LEU A 242 -19.20 7.43 9.32
C LEU A 242 -20.63 7.91 9.58
N LYS A 243 -21.55 7.02 9.99
CA LYS A 243 -22.91 7.41 10.37
C LYS A 243 -22.93 8.22 11.68
N CYS A 244 -22.21 7.77 12.70
CA CYS A 244 -22.09 8.48 13.97
C CYS A 244 -21.52 9.90 13.77
N GLY A 245 -20.54 10.06 12.88
CA GLY A 245 -19.95 11.35 12.54
C GLY A 245 -20.92 12.35 11.89
N LYS A 246 -21.97 11.85 11.20
CA LYS A 246 -23.04 12.71 10.67
C LYS A 246 -24.00 13.20 11.75
N ILE A 247 -24.13 12.47 12.87
CA ILE A 247 -24.99 12.83 13.99
C ILE A 247 -24.29 13.82 14.90
N SER A 248 -23.07 13.49 15.37
CA SER A 248 -22.29 14.34 16.24
C SER A 248 -20.80 13.98 16.20
N PRO A 249 -19.89 14.97 16.10
CA PRO A 249 -18.45 14.74 16.23
C PRO A 249 -18.06 14.06 17.55
N SER A 250 -18.70 14.43 18.66
CA SER A 250 -18.43 13.85 19.99
C SER A 250 -18.86 12.38 20.05
N PHE A 251 -20.00 12.04 19.45
CA PHE A 251 -20.49 10.66 19.39
C PHE A 251 -19.57 9.77 18.57
N ARG A 252 -19.08 10.25 17.42
CA ARG A 252 -18.03 9.55 16.64
C ARG A 252 -16.80 9.28 17.47
N LYS A 253 -16.32 10.27 18.24
CA LYS A 253 -15.12 10.11 19.09
C LYS A 253 -15.31 9.05 20.18
N MET A 254 -16.47 9.03 20.82
CA MET A 254 -16.82 8.01 21.82
C MET A 254 -16.85 6.61 21.20
N MET A 255 -17.55 6.44 20.07
CA MET A 255 -17.60 5.18 19.35
C MET A 255 -16.23 4.73 18.84
N LEU A 256 -15.35 5.69 18.48
CA LEU A 256 -13.98 5.41 18.07
C LEU A 256 -13.16 4.83 19.22
N CYS A 257 -13.30 5.38 20.44
CA CYS A 257 -12.64 4.81 21.62
C CYS A 257 -13.11 3.37 21.89
N GLY A 258 -14.42 3.11 21.81
CA GLY A 258 -14.96 1.75 21.93
C GLY A 258 -14.41 0.80 20.85
N TYR A 259 -14.31 1.29 19.61
CA TYR A 259 -13.70 0.53 18.52
C TYR A 259 -12.22 0.21 18.75
N ILE A 260 -11.44 1.14 19.31
CA ILE A 260 -10.02 0.90 19.61
C ILE A 260 -9.87 -0.25 20.61
N VAL A 261 -10.68 -0.28 21.66
CA VAL A 261 -10.70 -1.39 22.63
C VAL A 261 -11.07 -2.70 21.95
N PHE A 262 -12.11 -2.70 21.12
CA PHE A 262 -12.51 -3.86 20.33
C PHE A 262 -11.41 -4.34 19.38
N LEU A 263 -10.70 -3.42 18.71
CA LEU A 263 -9.61 -3.74 17.78
C LEU A 263 -8.45 -4.42 18.50
N ILE A 264 -8.06 -3.92 19.69
CA ILE A 264 -7.02 -4.54 20.52
C ILE A 264 -7.44 -5.96 20.92
N ALA A 265 -8.66 -6.12 21.42
CA ALA A 265 -9.19 -7.44 21.80
C ALA A 265 -9.24 -8.40 20.60
N MET A 266 -9.66 -7.91 19.42
CA MET A 266 -9.70 -8.70 18.18
C MET A 266 -8.31 -9.16 17.78
N ILE A 267 -7.28 -8.31 17.89
CA ILE A 267 -5.93 -8.71 17.48
C ILE A 267 -5.34 -9.73 18.45
N LEU A 268 -5.56 -9.57 19.76
CA LEU A 268 -5.10 -10.52 20.77
C LEU A 268 -5.79 -11.89 20.68
N THR A 269 -6.99 -11.96 20.06
CA THR A 269 -7.76 -13.21 19.94
C THR A 269 -7.66 -13.83 18.54
N VAL A 270 -7.96 -13.07 17.48
CA VAL A 270 -8.07 -13.58 16.10
C VAL A 270 -6.72 -14.01 15.54
N VAL A 271 -5.62 -13.30 15.85
CA VAL A 271 -4.29 -13.64 15.30
C VAL A 271 -3.77 -14.98 15.85
N PRO A 272 -3.81 -15.23 17.18
CA PRO A 272 -3.47 -16.56 17.71
C PRO A 272 -4.39 -17.67 17.21
N ILE A 273 -5.72 -17.42 17.19
CA ILE A 273 -6.70 -18.42 16.76
C ILE A 273 -6.50 -18.79 15.29
N SER A 274 -6.29 -17.82 14.39
CA SER A 274 -6.09 -18.10 12.97
C SER A 274 -4.81 -18.90 12.71
N ALA A 275 -3.75 -18.65 13.49
CA ALA A 275 -2.53 -19.44 13.44
C ALA A 275 -2.75 -20.90 13.88
N VAL A 276 -3.53 -21.13 14.95
CA VAL A 276 -3.86 -22.48 15.44
C VAL A 276 -4.75 -23.23 14.45
N ILE A 277 -5.83 -22.61 13.95
CA ILE A 277 -6.72 -23.21 12.95
C ILE A 277 -5.93 -23.64 11.72
N LYS A 278 -5.02 -22.79 11.22
CA LYS A 278 -4.16 -23.15 10.10
C LYS A 278 -3.27 -24.35 10.39
N ARG A 279 -2.67 -24.42 11.58
CA ARG A 279 -1.82 -25.56 11.96
C ARG A 279 -2.60 -26.86 11.97
N LEU A 280 -3.87 -26.82 12.39
CA LEU A 280 -4.76 -27.99 12.46
C LEU A 280 -5.30 -28.42 11.10
N PHE A 281 -5.69 -27.48 10.23
CA PHE A 281 -6.35 -27.77 8.96
C PHE A 281 -5.44 -27.62 7.73
N LYS A 282 -4.12 -27.49 7.92
CA LYS A 282 -3.13 -27.33 6.85
C LYS A 282 -3.31 -28.31 5.67
N PRO A 283 -3.43 -29.64 5.86
CA PRO A 283 -3.50 -30.56 4.72
C PRO A 283 -4.78 -30.42 3.89
N LEU A 284 -5.90 -30.00 4.49
CA LEU A 284 -7.18 -29.80 3.79
C LEU A 284 -7.26 -28.45 3.08
N LEU A 285 -6.61 -27.41 3.61
CA LEU A 285 -6.69 -26.04 3.09
C LEU A 285 -5.54 -25.69 2.12
N GLN A 286 -4.52 -26.55 1.97
CA GLN A 286 -3.31 -26.22 1.21
C GLN A 286 -3.61 -25.82 -0.23
N LYS A 287 -4.46 -26.58 -0.94
CA LYS A 287 -4.83 -26.27 -2.34
C LYS A 287 -5.44 -24.87 -2.48
N THR A 288 -6.41 -24.54 -1.63
CA THR A 288 -7.08 -23.23 -1.64
C THR A 288 -6.14 -22.10 -1.22
N LEU A 289 -5.21 -22.35 -0.29
CA LEU A 289 -4.20 -21.38 0.09
C LEU A 289 -3.22 -21.10 -1.05
N ASP A 290 -2.75 -22.14 -1.73
CA ASP A 290 -1.84 -22.01 -2.88
C ASP A 290 -2.50 -21.25 -4.04
N GLU A 291 -3.79 -21.52 -4.32
CA GLU A 291 -4.56 -20.78 -5.32
C GLU A 291 -4.69 -19.29 -4.97
N GLN A 292 -5.05 -18.98 -3.73
CA GLN A 292 -5.14 -17.59 -3.29
C GLN A 292 -3.77 -16.91 -3.32
N LYS A 293 -2.70 -17.63 -2.93
CA LYS A 293 -1.34 -17.12 -2.98
C LYS A 293 -0.94 -16.76 -4.42
N ARG A 294 -1.18 -17.67 -5.38
CA ARG A 294 -0.94 -17.39 -6.81
C ARG A 294 -1.73 -16.18 -7.30
N TYR A 295 -3.01 -16.06 -6.91
CA TYR A 295 -3.85 -14.92 -7.27
C TYR A 295 -3.29 -13.59 -6.73
N PHE A 296 -2.93 -13.54 -5.45
CA PHE A 296 -2.39 -12.32 -4.85
C PHE A 296 -0.99 -11.97 -5.35
N ALA A 297 -0.23 -12.96 -5.85
CA ALA A 297 1.08 -12.73 -6.42
C ALA A 297 1.00 -12.02 -7.78
N GLN A 298 -0.12 -12.17 -8.50
CA GLN A 298 -0.29 -11.53 -9.79
C GLN A 298 -0.36 -9.99 -9.70
N PRO A 299 0.16 -9.28 -10.72
CA PRO A 299 0.72 -9.82 -11.97
C PRO A 299 2.17 -10.31 -11.89
N SER A 300 2.95 -9.92 -10.88
CA SER A 300 4.40 -10.12 -10.88
C SER A 300 4.90 -11.49 -10.41
N GLY A 301 4.18 -12.18 -9.53
CA GLY A 301 4.66 -13.42 -8.91
C GLY A 301 5.60 -13.23 -7.72
N GLU A 302 5.84 -14.33 -7.02
CA GLU A 302 6.94 -14.52 -6.05
C GLU A 302 8.28 -14.86 -6.73
#